data_AF-A0A7C8E9J8-F1
#
_entry.id   AF-A0A7C8E9J8-F1
#
_cell.length_a   1.000
_cell.length_b   1.000
_cell.length_c   1.000
_cell.angle_alpha   90.00
_cell.angle_beta   90.00
_cell.angle_gamma   90.00
#
_symmetry.space_group_name_H-M   'P 1'
#
loop_
_entity.id
_entity.type
_entity.pdbx_description
1 polymer ?
#
loop_
_entity_poly.entity_id
_entity_poly.type
_entity_poly.pdbx_seq_one_letter_code
_entity_poly.pdbx_strand_id
1 'polypeptide(L)'
;LPEDRVREVADGRIIMGEKALELKLVDQLGNFEDAVAKAGELAKIEGEPEVVKAKKSKFSLLDFVLGSDVGERMGDIIYDSSAFVRYQLQDFDR
;
A
#
# COMPACT_ATOMS: atom_id res chain seq x y z
N LEU A 1 30.00 8.00 -0.04
CA LEU A 1 30.83 8.02 1.20
C LEU A 1 31.78 6.82 1.15
N PRO A 2 33.08 6.94 1.51
CA PRO A 2 33.98 5.78 1.57
C PRO A 2 33.59 4.84 2.72
N GLU A 3 33.88 3.54 2.58
CA GLU A 3 33.46 2.48 3.52
C GLU A 3 33.89 2.77 4.97
N ASP A 4 35.12 3.22 5.19
CA ASP A 4 35.64 3.49 6.54
C ASP A 4 34.81 4.54 7.27
N ARG A 5 34.32 5.55 6.56
CA ARG A 5 33.46 6.62 7.12
C ARG A 5 32.05 6.13 7.39
N VAL A 6 31.55 5.18 6.59
CA VAL A 6 30.26 4.52 6.85
C VAL A 6 30.36 3.68 8.12
N ARG A 7 31.47 2.95 8.31
CA ARG A 7 31.68 2.09 9.48
C ARG A 7 31.70 2.87 10.79
N GLU A 8 32.14 4.13 10.79
CA GLU A 8 32.10 5.03 11.96
C GLU A 8 30.67 5.37 12.43
N VAL A 9 29.68 5.36 11.53
CA VAL A 9 28.31 5.81 11.80
C VAL A 9 27.27 4.69 11.70
N ALA A 10 27.64 3.52 11.16
CA ALA A 10 26.76 2.37 10.95
C ALA A 10 26.67 1.44 12.18
N ASP A 11 26.42 2.02 13.36
CA ASP A 11 26.30 1.28 14.63
C ASP A 11 24.84 1.05 15.08
N GLY A 12 23.87 1.46 14.26
CA GLY A 12 22.44 1.29 14.51
C GLY A 12 21.79 2.40 15.34
N ARG A 13 22.53 3.46 15.72
CA ARG A 13 21.95 4.61 16.42
C ARG A 13 21.03 5.42 15.51
N ILE A 14 20.03 6.04 16.11
CA ILE A 14 19.16 7.00 15.44
C ILE A 14 19.93 8.31 15.25
N ILE A 15 19.95 8.83 14.02
CA ILE A 15 20.60 10.09 13.65
C ILE A 15 19.51 11.08 13.24
N MET A 16 19.55 12.28 13.80
CA MET A 16 18.65 13.37 13.41
C MET A 16 18.95 13.81 11.97
N GLY A 17 17.92 14.25 11.24
CA GLY A 17 18.05 14.66 9.84
C GLY A 17 19.17 15.68 9.60
N GLU A 18 19.25 16.73 10.42
CA GLU A 18 20.30 17.76 10.33
C GLU A 18 21.70 17.15 10.43
N LYS A 19 21.90 16.22 11.37
CA LYS A 19 23.18 15.54 11.53
C LYS A 19 23.47 14.58 10.38
N ALA A 20 22.45 13.92 9.84
CA ALA A 20 22.58 13.06 8.67
C ALA A 20 23.00 13.87 7.43
N LEU A 21 22.52 15.11 7.29
CA LEU A 21 22.92 16.02 6.21
C LEU A 21 24.41 16.40 6.34
N GLU A 22 24.87 16.79 7.53
CA GLU A 22 26.28 17.10 7.80
C GLU A 22 27.21 15.93 7.46
N LEU A 23 26.77 14.71 7.78
CA LEU A 23 27.50 13.47 7.52
C LEU A 23 27.35 12.96 6.08
N LYS A 24 26.59 13.67 5.23
CA LYS A 24 26.27 13.30 3.84
C LYS A 24 25.62 11.92 3.71
N LEU A 25 24.78 11.57 4.69
CA LEU A 25 23.93 10.38 4.67
C LEU A 25 22.61 10.64 3.93
N VAL A 26 22.19 11.91 3.86
CA VAL A 26 21.05 12.38 3.07
C VAL A 26 21.51 13.55 2.20
N ASP A 27 20.82 13.78 1.08
CA ASP A 27 21.17 14.85 0.15
C ASP A 27 20.63 16.21 0.59
N GLN A 28 19.41 16.26 1.13
CA GLN A 28 18.71 17.48 1.54
C GLN A 28 17.72 17.22 2.68
N LEU A 29 17.33 18.29 3.37
CA LEU A 29 16.24 18.29 4.33
C LEU A 29 14.97 18.83 3.65
N GLY A 30 13.85 18.19 3.93
CA GLY A 30 12.56 18.57 3.37
C GLY A 30 11.47 17.61 3.83
N ASN A 31 10.26 17.88 3.37
CA ASN A 31 9.10 17.04 3.59
C ASN A 31 8.83 16.15 2.36
N PHE A 32 7.65 15.53 2.33
CA PHE A 32 7.23 14.69 1.21
C PHE A 32 7.05 15.47 -0.10
N GLU A 33 6.48 16.68 -0.04
CA GLU A 33 6.22 17.52 -1.22
C GLU A 33 7.53 17.95 -1.88
N ASP A 34 8.55 18.30 -1.08
CA ASP A 34 9.89 18.61 -1.57
C ASP A 34 10.50 17.42 -2.33
N ALA A 35 10.32 16.20 -1.81
CA ALA A 35 10.79 14.99 -2.45
C ALA A 35 10.05 14.70 -3.78
N VAL A 36 8.74 14.94 -3.85
CA VAL A 36 7.94 14.79 -5.07
C VAL A 36 8.35 15.82 -6.12
N ALA A 37 8.47 17.08 -5.73
CA ALA A 37 8.92 18.15 -6.62
C ALA A 37 10.32 17.85 -7.18
N LYS A 38 11.24 17.39 -6.32
CA LYS A 38 12.60 17.04 -6.75
C LYS A 38 12.62 15.85 -7.71
N ALA A 39 11.79 14.83 -7.45
CA ALA A 39 11.64 13.71 -8.37
C ALA A 39 11.07 14.14 -9.73
N GLY A 40 10.08 15.04 -9.74
CA GLY A 40 9.52 15.63 -10.94
C GLY A 40 10.54 16.41 -11.77
N GLU A 41 11.36 17.24 -11.10
CA GLU A 41 12.45 18.00 -11.73
C GLU A 41 13.47 17.06 -12.40
N LEU A 42 13.91 16.01 -11.69
CA LEU A 42 14.86 15.03 -12.21
C LEU A 42 14.27 14.22 -13.38
N ALA A 43 12.98 13.94 -13.34
CA ALA A 43 12.24 13.26 -14.41
C ALA A 43 11.85 14.18 -15.57
N LYS A 44 12.10 15.50 -15.47
CA LYS A 44 11.71 16.53 -16.45
C LYS A 44 10.21 16.57 -16.74
N ILE A 45 9.40 16.35 -15.71
CA ILE A 45 7.93 16.47 -15.81
C ILE A 45 7.58 17.97 -15.86
N GLU A 46 6.72 18.35 -16.80
CA GLU A 46 6.18 19.71 -16.87
C GLU A 46 4.94 19.82 -15.97
N GLY A 47 4.93 20.82 -15.08
CA GLY A 47 3.83 21.04 -14.14
C GLY A 47 3.95 20.21 -12.86
N GLU A 48 2.82 19.89 -12.24
CA GLU A 48 2.76 19.20 -10.96
C GLU A 48 2.80 17.67 -11.15
N PRO A 49 3.76 16.93 -10.53
CA PRO A 49 3.84 15.48 -10.67
C PRO A 49 2.64 14.77 -10.03
N GLU A 50 2.04 13.82 -10.75
CA GLU A 50 0.97 12.98 -10.21
C GLU A 50 1.55 11.90 -9.28
N VAL A 51 1.11 11.89 -8.01
CA VAL A 51 1.54 10.90 -7.02
C VAL A 51 0.56 9.72 -6.99
N VAL A 52 0.99 8.57 -7.53
CA VAL A 52 0.20 7.34 -7.48
C VAL A 52 0.55 6.47 -6.27
N LYS A 53 -0.45 5.98 -5.54
CA LYS A 53 -0.26 5.01 -4.44
C LYS A 53 -0.46 3.59 -4.95
N ALA A 54 0.52 2.72 -4.71
CA ALA A 54 0.39 1.30 -5.03
C ALA A 54 -0.82 0.70 -4.31
N LYS A 55 -1.70 0.01 -5.06
CA LYS A 55 -2.79 -0.74 -4.45
C LYS A 55 -2.19 -1.82 -3.55
N LYS A 56 -2.52 -1.78 -2.26
CA LYS A 56 -2.20 -2.90 -1.37
C LYS A 56 -2.93 -4.12 -1.91
N SER A 57 -2.18 -5.12 -2.37
CA SER A 57 -2.76 -6.42 -2.70
C SER A 57 -3.38 -6.96 -1.41
N LYS A 58 -4.70 -6.95 -1.34
CA LYS A 58 -5.39 -7.69 -0.29
C LYS A 58 -5.22 -9.14 -0.70
N PHE A 59 -4.31 -9.86 -0.05
CA PHE A 59 -4.32 -11.31 -0.10
C PHE A 59 -5.67 -11.74 0.50
N SER A 60 -6.65 -11.96 -0.37
CA SER A 60 -7.96 -12.46 0.01
C SER A 60 -7.79 -13.96 0.19
N LEU A 61 -7.97 -14.44 1.41
CA LEU A 61 -7.94 -15.88 1.70
C LEU A 61 -9.04 -16.63 0.91
N LEU A 62 -10.13 -15.92 0.57
CA LEU A 62 -11.18 -16.43 -0.30
C LEU A 62 -10.67 -16.66 -1.72
N ASP A 63 -9.83 -15.77 -2.26
CA ASP A 63 -9.24 -15.92 -3.60
C ASP A 63 -8.27 -17.12 -3.64
N PHE A 64 -7.60 -17.41 -2.52
CA PHE A 64 -6.73 -18.58 -2.39
C PHE A 64 -7.49 -19.91 -2.32
N VAL A 65 -8.68 -19.93 -1.70
CA VAL A 65 -9.46 -21.16 -1.51
C VAL A 65 -10.44 -21.43 -2.65
N LEU A 66 -11.09 -20.38 -3.18
CA LEU A 66 -12.19 -20.56 -4.12
C LEU A 66 -11.74 -20.74 -5.58
N GLY A 67 -10.53 -20.30 -5.93
CA GLY A 67 -10.09 -20.29 -7.33
C GLY A 67 -10.98 -19.39 -8.20
N SER A 68 -10.41 -18.79 -9.24
CA SER A 68 -11.12 -17.86 -10.13
C SER A 68 -12.33 -18.46 -10.89
N ASP A 69 -12.60 -19.76 -10.74
CA ASP A 69 -13.53 -20.50 -11.60
C ASP A 69 -14.85 -20.88 -10.90
N VAL A 70 -14.96 -20.74 -9.57
CA VAL A 70 -16.17 -21.15 -8.81
C VAL A 70 -17.23 -20.04 -8.77
N GLY A 71 -16.80 -18.78 -8.80
CA GLY A 71 -17.71 -17.62 -8.72
C GLY A 71 -18.66 -17.49 -9.92
N GLU A 72 -18.20 -17.80 -11.13
CA GLU A 72 -19.03 -17.70 -12.35
C GLU A 72 -20.09 -18.81 -12.42
N ARG A 73 -19.81 -20.00 -11.88
CA ARG A 73 -20.75 -21.13 -11.90
C ARG A 73 -21.83 -21.09 -10.82
N MET A 74 -21.60 -20.39 -9.72
CA MET A 74 -22.61 -20.21 -8.67
C MET A 74 -23.69 -19.18 -9.05
N GLY A 75 -23.38 -18.24 -9.95
CA GLY A 75 -24.36 -17.26 -10.46
C GLY A 75 -25.55 -17.93 -11.16
N ASP A 76 -25.28 -18.94 -12.00
CA ASP A 76 -26.33 -19.66 -12.74
C ASP A 76 -27.19 -20.54 -11.82
N ILE A 77 -26.60 -21.16 -10.80
CA ILE A 77 -27.33 -21.99 -9.81
C ILE A 77 -28.27 -21.13 -8.95
N ILE A 78 -27.85 -19.89 -8.63
CA ILE A 78 -28.64 -18.96 -7.82
C ILE A 78 -29.76 -18.30 -8.65
N TYR A 79 -29.57 -18.10 -9.96
CA TYR A 79 -30.60 -17.51 -10.83
C TYR A 79 -31.66 -18.52 -11.31
N ASP A 80 -31.28 -19.79 -11.51
CA ASP A 80 -32.19 -20.86 -11.97
C ASP A 80 -33.02 -21.48 -10.84
N SER A 81 -32.48 -21.48 -9.62
CA SER A 81 -33.22 -21.94 -8.44
C SER A 81 -33.94 -20.75 -7.80
N SER A 82 -35.27 -20.80 -7.79
CA SER A 82 -36.17 -19.97 -6.99
C SER A 82 -35.95 -20.13 -5.47
N ALA A 83 -34.72 -19.94 -4.99
CA ALA A 83 -34.36 -20.02 -3.59
C ALA A 83 -34.69 -18.70 -2.90
N PHE A 84 -35.98 -18.48 -2.67
CA PHE A 84 -36.47 -17.48 -1.74
C PHE A 84 -35.96 -17.82 -0.34
N VAL A 85 -34.90 -17.15 0.12
CA VAL A 85 -34.58 -17.12 1.54
C VAL A 85 -35.59 -16.18 2.22
N ARG A 86 -36.77 -16.71 2.56
CA ARG A 86 -37.72 -16.02 3.44
C ARG A 86 -37.25 -16.22 4.87
N TYR A 87 -36.69 -15.18 5.45
CA TYR A 87 -36.41 -15.13 6.88
C TYR A 87 -37.73 -14.87 7.62
N GLN A 88 -38.33 -15.89 8.25
CA GLN A 88 -39.34 -15.67 9.27
C GLN A 88 -38.62 -15.59 10.62
N LEU A 89 -38.42 -14.37 11.11
CA LEU A 89 -38.15 -14.14 12.51
C LEU A 89 -39.45 -14.46 13.25
N GLN A 90 -39.49 -15.57 13.99
CA GLN A 90 -40.57 -15.84 14.92
C GLN A 90 -40.36 -14.95 16.14
N ASP A 91 -41.24 -13.97 16.29
CA ASP A 91 -41.36 -13.18 17.51
C ASP A 91 -41.58 -14.13 18.70
N PHE A 92 -40.62 -14.15 19.61
CA PHE A 92 -40.78 -14.73 20.93
C PHE A 92 -41.43 -13.68 21.83
N ASP A 93 -42.76 -13.75 21.94
CA ASP A 93 -43.50 -13.07 23.00
C ASP A 93 -43.57 -13.97 24.24
N ARG A 94 -43.35 -13.40 25.43
CA ARG A 94 -43.52 -14.05 26.74
C ARG A 94 -44.46 -13.23 27.60
#